data_AF-A0A942E4V5-F1
#
_entry.id   AF-A0A942E4V5-F1
#
_cell.length_a   1.000
_cell.length_b   1.000
_cell.length_c   1.000
_cell.angle_alpha   90.00
_cell.angle_beta   90.00
_cell.angle_gamma   90.00
#
_symmetry.space_group_name_H-M   'P 1'
#
loop_
_entity.id
_entity.type
_entity.pdbx_description
1 polymer ?
#
loop_
_entity_poly.entity_id
_entity_poly.type
_entity_poly.pdbx_seq_one_letter_code
_entity_poly.pdbx_strand_id
1 'polypeptide(L)'
;MAGIAVLVLLIAVGMAYLIDELSRSTRPHVPSLSDGNTITQTISGRELAIPTAWFRFGEQIRSGFTNQIDLRVMLTGNDGAAMPVDVTLLPRSRARTSASLLDGVYLHQFTDETLTGVPGLVGKPMQDSNGFSGESVWYDAISPNPFVAKCLEAVAAEGTQQCVRTVYLPSGMAAIYAFDATVLQSWRQFDAEIERWLTTIGAY
;
A
#
# COMPACT_ATOMS: atom_id res chain seq x y z
N MET A 1 9.71 42.20 -31.64
CA MET A 1 9.05 40.87 -31.68
C MET A 1 9.72 39.86 -30.76
N ALA A 2 11.06 39.80 -30.66
CA ALA A 2 11.76 38.85 -29.78
C ALA A 2 11.48 39.04 -28.26
N GLY A 3 11.33 40.28 -27.78
CA GLY A 3 11.10 40.55 -26.34
C GLY A 3 9.77 40.03 -25.79
N ILE A 4 8.72 39.97 -26.63
CA ILE A 4 7.40 39.47 -26.22
C ILE A 4 7.45 37.95 -26.05
N ALA A 5 8.15 37.24 -26.94
CA ALA A 5 8.31 35.79 -26.85
C ALA A 5 9.07 35.36 -25.59
N VAL A 6 10.13 36.08 -25.22
CA VAL A 6 10.89 35.81 -23.98
C VAL A 6 10.02 36.05 -22.75
N LEU A 7 9.23 37.13 -22.74
CA LEU A 7 8.36 37.45 -21.61
C LEU A 7 7.24 36.42 -21.43
N VAL A 8 6.62 35.96 -22.52
CA VAL A 8 5.61 34.88 -22.49
C VAL A 8 6.22 33.58 -21.96
N LEU A 9 7.45 33.24 -22.38
CA LEU A 9 8.13 32.03 -21.95
C LEU A 9 8.48 32.08 -20.45
N LEU A 10 8.94 33.23 -19.95
CA LEU A 10 9.20 33.43 -18.52
C LEU A 10 7.92 33.39 -17.67
N ILE A 11 6.80 33.93 -18.17
CA ILE A 11 5.51 33.84 -17.49
C ILE A 11 5.01 32.39 -17.44
N ALA A 12 5.16 31.63 -18.53
CA ALA A 12 4.74 30.23 -18.58
C ALA A 12 5.55 29.38 -17.58
N VAL A 13 6.87 29.60 -17.51
CA VAL A 13 7.73 28.93 -16.52
C VAL A 13 7.35 29.37 -15.10
N GLY A 14 7.16 30.67 -14.86
CA GLY A 14 6.73 31.18 -13.56
C GLY A 14 5.40 30.58 -13.08
N MET A 15 4.42 30.45 -13.98
CA MET A 15 3.15 29.79 -13.65
C MET A 15 3.30 28.30 -13.38
N ALA A 16 4.17 27.59 -14.11
CA ALA A 16 4.44 26.18 -13.85
C ALA A 16 4.99 25.95 -12.44
N TYR A 17 5.97 26.76 -12.01
CA TYR A 17 6.52 26.68 -10.64
C TYR A 17 5.49 27.07 -9.56
N LEU A 18 4.63 28.05 -9.85
CA LEU A 18 3.60 28.48 -8.90
C LEU A 18 2.50 27.42 -8.71
N ILE A 19 2.09 26.76 -9.80
CA ILE A 19 1.15 25.62 -9.78
C ILE A 19 1.75 24.44 -9.02
N ASP A 20 3.03 24.16 -9.26
CA ASP A 20 3.74 23.07 -8.59
C ASP A 20 3.86 23.31 -7.08
N GLU A 21 4.15 24.53 -6.64
CA GLU A 21 4.21 24.89 -5.21
C GLU A 21 2.81 24.85 -4.53
N LEU A 22 1.77 25.32 -5.22
CA LEU A 22 0.39 25.23 -4.75
C LEU A 22 -0.08 23.77 -4.66
N SER A 23 0.34 22.91 -5.59
CA SER A 23 0.07 21.47 -5.56
C SER A 23 0.74 20.81 -4.35
N ARG A 24 2.02 21.12 -4.09
CA ARG A 24 2.77 20.62 -2.92
C ARG A 24 2.15 21.05 -1.58
N SER A 25 1.45 22.18 -1.55
CA SER A 25 0.85 22.76 -0.34
C SER A 25 -0.47 22.09 0.09
N THR A 26 -1.05 21.25 -0.77
CA THR A 26 -2.25 20.48 -0.42
C THR A 26 -1.83 19.35 0.52
N ARG A 27 -1.99 19.55 1.83
CA ARG A 27 -1.77 18.48 2.81
C ARG A 27 -2.61 17.26 2.38
N PRO A 28 -2.01 16.06 2.25
CA PRO A 28 -2.79 14.86 1.98
C PRO A 28 -3.83 14.72 3.09
N HIS A 29 -5.11 14.68 2.71
CA HIS A 29 -6.19 14.42 3.66
C HIS A 29 -5.95 13.04 4.29
N VAL A 30 -5.99 12.97 5.62
CA VAL A 30 -5.85 11.71 6.35
C VAL A 30 -7.20 11.00 6.30
N PRO A 31 -7.29 9.80 5.70
CA PRO A 31 -8.55 9.07 5.59
C PRO A 31 -9.16 8.80 6.97
N SER A 32 -10.48 8.88 7.05
CA SER A 32 -11.30 8.49 8.19
C SER A 32 -12.42 7.55 7.75
N LEU A 33 -12.83 6.64 8.63
CA LEU A 33 -14.01 5.79 8.44
C LEU A 33 -15.32 6.58 8.36
N SER A 34 -15.32 7.83 8.86
CA SER A 34 -16.46 8.74 8.75
C SER A 34 -16.46 9.57 7.47
N ASP A 35 -15.46 9.39 6.60
CA ASP A 35 -15.38 10.16 5.34
C ASP A 35 -16.58 9.82 4.45
N GLY A 36 -17.30 10.86 4.05
CA GLY A 36 -18.41 10.78 3.11
C GLY A 36 -17.98 11.07 1.66
N ASN A 37 -18.95 11.46 0.83
CA ASN A 37 -18.76 11.79 -0.59
C ASN A 37 -18.12 10.62 -1.37
N THR A 38 -18.90 9.58 -1.60
CA THR A 38 -18.44 8.36 -2.27
C THR A 38 -18.59 8.46 -3.78
N ILE A 39 -17.66 7.85 -4.51
CA ILE A 39 -17.82 7.53 -5.93
C ILE A 39 -17.97 6.02 -6.11
N THR A 40 -18.78 5.61 -7.09
CA THR A 40 -18.97 4.19 -7.40
C THR A 40 -17.97 3.74 -8.45
N GLN A 41 -17.15 2.75 -8.11
CA GLN A 41 -16.26 2.09 -9.06
C GLN A 41 -16.55 0.59 -9.14
N THR A 42 -16.43 0.05 -10.34
CA THR A 42 -16.66 -1.37 -10.59
C THR A 42 -15.34 -2.06 -10.87
N ILE A 43 -15.02 -3.08 -10.08
CA ILE A 43 -13.84 -3.91 -10.25
C ILE A 43 -14.24 -5.38 -10.16
N SER A 44 -13.80 -6.19 -11.13
CA SER A 44 -14.18 -7.62 -11.20
C SER A 44 -15.69 -7.88 -11.12
N GLY A 45 -16.51 -6.97 -11.67
CA GLY A 45 -17.98 -7.08 -11.66
C GLY A 45 -18.63 -6.73 -10.31
N ARG A 46 -17.88 -6.17 -9.36
CA ARG A 46 -18.39 -5.69 -8.07
C ARG A 46 -18.34 -4.17 -8.02
N GLU A 47 -19.43 -3.56 -7.59
CA GLU A 47 -19.50 -2.13 -7.32
C GLU A 47 -19.01 -1.82 -5.91
N LEU A 48 -18.11 -0.86 -5.80
CA LEU A 48 -17.56 -0.34 -4.55
C LEU A 48 -17.93 1.14 -4.41
N ALA A 49 -18.41 1.53 -3.24
CA ALA A 49 -18.71 2.92 -2.92
C ALA A 49 -17.57 3.51 -2.08
N ILE A 50 -16.69 4.28 -2.71
CA ILE A 50 -15.40 4.65 -2.12
C ILE A 50 -15.38 6.15 -1.84
N PRO A 51 -15.13 6.59 -0.59
CA PRO A 51 -14.93 8.01 -0.28
C PRO A 51 -13.80 8.61 -1.10
N THR A 52 -14.01 9.79 -1.69
CA THR A 52 -12.98 10.44 -2.52
C THR A 52 -11.67 10.69 -1.77
N ALA A 53 -11.77 10.89 -0.45
CA ALA A 53 -10.67 11.07 0.48
C ALA A 53 -9.72 9.87 0.61
N TRP A 54 -10.17 8.66 0.23
CA TRP A 54 -9.37 7.45 0.37
C TRP A 54 -8.47 7.21 -0.84
N PHE A 55 -8.74 7.83 -1.99
CA PHE A 55 -7.93 7.63 -3.20
C PHE A 55 -6.53 8.22 -3.03
N ARG A 56 -5.52 7.45 -3.44
CA ARG A 56 -4.12 7.92 -3.43
C ARG A 56 -3.83 8.91 -4.56
N PHE A 57 -4.52 8.76 -5.69
CA PHE A 57 -4.28 9.52 -6.91
C PHE A 57 -5.58 10.16 -7.41
N GLY A 58 -5.58 11.48 -7.57
CA GLY A 58 -6.76 12.24 -7.98
C GLY A 58 -7.30 11.83 -9.36
N GLU A 59 -6.43 11.33 -10.24
CA GLU A 59 -6.79 10.86 -11.57
C GLU A 59 -7.74 9.66 -11.55
N GLN A 60 -7.68 8.85 -10.48
CA GLN A 60 -8.54 7.68 -10.27
C GLN A 60 -9.93 8.06 -9.73
N ILE A 61 -10.18 9.30 -9.34
CA ILE A 61 -11.46 9.74 -8.79
C ILE A 61 -12.47 9.91 -9.94
N ARG A 62 -12.93 8.80 -10.49
CA ARG A 62 -13.89 8.73 -11.59
C ARG A 62 -14.81 7.53 -11.37
N SER A 63 -16.08 7.66 -11.74
CA SER A 63 -17.01 6.53 -11.69
C SER A 63 -16.78 5.59 -12.88
N GLY A 64 -17.11 4.31 -12.70
CA GLY A 64 -17.09 3.31 -13.77
C GLY A 64 -16.14 2.14 -13.53
N PHE A 65 -15.83 1.42 -14.62
CA PHE A 65 -15.02 0.20 -14.56
C PHE A 65 -13.53 0.51 -14.48
N THR A 66 -12.84 -0.20 -13.59
CA THR A 66 -11.38 -0.17 -13.50
C THR A 66 -10.81 -1.56 -13.20
N ASN A 67 -9.55 -1.75 -13.56
CA ASN A 67 -8.78 -2.96 -13.25
C ASN A 67 -7.89 -2.81 -12.01
N GLN A 68 -7.88 -1.62 -11.41
CA GLN A 68 -7.09 -1.29 -10.24
C GLN A 68 -7.68 -0.08 -9.51
N ILE A 69 -7.66 -0.13 -8.18
CA ILE A 69 -8.05 0.99 -7.31
C ILE A 69 -6.95 1.16 -6.26
N ASP A 70 -6.35 2.35 -6.17
CA ASP A 70 -5.31 2.65 -5.19
C ASP A 70 -5.85 3.57 -4.09
N LEU A 71 -5.87 3.01 -2.88
CA LEU A 71 -6.45 3.62 -1.69
C LEU A 71 -5.39 3.77 -0.61
N ARG A 72 -5.63 4.69 0.31
CA ARG A 72 -4.92 4.80 1.58
C ARG A 72 -5.94 4.66 2.70
N VAL A 73 -5.57 3.88 3.71
CA VAL A 73 -6.35 3.71 4.94
C VAL A 73 -5.42 3.87 6.15
N MET A 74 -6.00 3.98 7.34
CA MET A 74 -5.23 4.11 8.58
C MET A 74 -5.40 2.85 9.43
N LEU A 75 -4.29 2.18 9.72
CA LEU A 75 -4.24 1.06 10.66
C LEU A 75 -3.98 1.61 12.06
N THR A 76 -4.86 1.31 13.01
CA THR A 76 -4.62 1.63 14.43
C THR A 76 -3.78 0.53 15.06
N GLY A 77 -2.57 0.89 15.52
CA GLY A 77 -1.66 -0.02 16.19
C GLY A 77 -2.06 -0.34 17.63
N ASN A 78 -1.32 -1.26 18.25
CA ASN A 78 -1.55 -1.68 19.63
C ASN A 78 -1.43 -0.52 20.66
N ASP A 79 -0.63 0.49 20.34
CA ASP A 79 -0.41 1.71 21.12
C ASP A 79 -1.42 2.83 20.81
N GLY A 80 -2.38 2.56 19.91
CA GLY A 80 -3.35 3.53 19.41
C GLY A 80 -2.82 4.45 18.30
N ALA A 81 -1.56 4.30 17.88
CA ALA A 81 -1.01 5.11 16.80
C ALA A 81 -1.66 4.75 15.45
N ALA A 82 -2.09 5.75 14.69
CA ALA A 82 -2.64 5.57 13.36
C ALA A 82 -1.51 5.59 12.32
N MET A 83 -1.28 4.47 11.65
CA MET A 83 -0.23 4.30 10.65
C MET A 83 -0.87 4.15 9.26
N PRO A 84 -0.38 4.87 8.22
CA PRO A 84 -0.93 4.75 6.89
C PRO A 84 -0.60 3.38 6.27
N VAL A 85 -1.60 2.77 5.63
CA VAL A 85 -1.44 1.57 4.80
C VAL A 85 -2.00 1.89 3.43
N ASP A 86 -1.15 1.75 2.42
CA ASP A 86 -1.56 1.86 1.02
C ASP A 86 -2.16 0.52 0.58
N VAL A 87 -3.36 0.57 -0.01
CA VAL A 87 -4.12 -0.60 -0.45
C VAL A 87 -4.38 -0.50 -1.94
N THR A 88 -3.87 -1.46 -2.70
CA THR A 88 -4.23 -1.62 -4.11
C THR A 88 -5.20 -2.78 -4.25
N LEU A 89 -6.40 -2.52 -4.76
CA LEU A 89 -7.40 -3.55 -5.10
C LEU A 89 -7.31 -3.89 -6.59
N LEU A 90 -7.30 -5.19 -6.91
CA LEU A 90 -7.17 -5.69 -8.27
C LEU A 90 -7.89 -7.04 -8.43
N PRO A 91 -8.22 -7.46 -9.68
CA PRO A 91 -8.74 -8.80 -9.94
C PRO A 91 -7.79 -9.88 -9.41
N ARG A 92 -8.35 -10.92 -8.78
CA ARG A 92 -7.59 -12.02 -8.16
C ARG A 92 -6.58 -12.67 -9.10
N SER A 93 -6.91 -12.79 -10.39
CA SER A 93 -6.04 -13.38 -11.42
C SER A 93 -4.72 -12.62 -11.63
N ARG A 94 -4.66 -11.33 -11.25
CA ARG A 94 -3.51 -10.46 -11.42
C ARG A 94 -2.52 -10.48 -10.25
N ALA A 95 -2.80 -11.25 -9.19
CA ALA A 95 -1.96 -11.30 -7.99
C ALA A 95 -1.75 -12.72 -7.45
N ARG A 96 -0.63 -12.93 -6.78
CA ARG A 96 -0.35 -14.11 -5.93
C ARG A 96 -0.24 -13.66 -4.49
N THR A 97 -0.79 -14.44 -3.57
CA THR A 97 -0.76 -14.11 -2.14
C THR A 97 0.66 -14.24 -1.57
N SER A 98 0.99 -13.43 -0.57
CA SER A 98 2.28 -13.54 0.11
C SER A 98 2.46 -14.91 0.76
N ALA A 99 1.39 -15.52 1.28
CA ALA A 99 1.41 -16.89 1.80
C ALA A 99 1.80 -17.91 0.70
N SER A 100 1.18 -17.86 -0.48
CA SER A 100 1.56 -18.73 -1.59
C SER A 100 2.98 -18.50 -2.11
N LEU A 101 3.50 -17.27 -2.01
CA LEU A 101 4.87 -16.94 -2.40
C LEU A 101 5.89 -17.37 -1.36
N LEU A 102 5.51 -17.43 -0.07
CA LEU A 102 6.36 -18.00 0.98
C LEU A 102 6.77 -19.42 0.61
N ASP A 103 5.77 -20.28 0.41
CA ASP A 103 5.99 -21.71 0.16
C ASP A 103 6.63 -21.98 -1.20
N GLY A 104 6.23 -21.24 -2.24
CA GLY A 104 6.65 -21.50 -3.61
C GLY A 104 7.95 -20.82 -4.03
N VAL A 105 8.36 -19.75 -3.35
CA VAL A 105 9.49 -18.91 -3.78
C VAL A 105 10.41 -18.56 -2.61
N TYR A 106 9.89 -17.93 -1.56
CA TYR A 106 10.74 -17.27 -0.56
C TYR A 106 11.55 -18.27 0.28
N LEU A 107 10.98 -19.43 0.64
CA LEU A 107 11.68 -20.46 1.41
C LEU A 107 13.01 -20.89 0.76
N HIS A 108 13.09 -20.90 -0.57
CA HIS A 108 14.30 -21.28 -1.30
C HIS A 108 15.33 -20.16 -1.43
N GLN A 109 14.96 -18.93 -1.08
CA GLN A 109 15.77 -17.74 -1.21
C GLN A 109 16.22 -17.19 0.14
N PHE A 110 15.87 -17.83 1.25
CA PHE A 110 16.31 -17.41 2.57
C PHE A 110 17.80 -17.68 2.79
N THR A 111 18.40 -16.85 3.63
CA THR A 111 19.70 -17.15 4.25
C THR A 111 19.49 -17.99 5.51
N ASP A 112 20.58 -18.51 6.08
CA ASP A 112 20.54 -19.24 7.36
C ASP A 112 20.27 -18.31 8.56
N GLU A 113 20.41 -17.00 8.38
CA GLU A 113 20.16 -16.00 9.40
C GLU A 113 18.67 -15.92 9.77
N THR A 114 18.39 -15.45 10.99
CA THR A 114 17.03 -15.15 11.44
C THR A 114 17.03 -13.78 12.09
N LEU A 115 16.19 -12.89 11.58
CA LEU A 115 16.00 -11.56 12.13
C LEU A 115 15.14 -11.64 13.39
N THR A 116 15.38 -10.72 14.31
CA THR A 116 14.62 -10.56 15.55
C THR A 116 14.01 -9.16 15.59
N GLY A 117 13.02 -8.94 16.48
CA GLY A 117 12.46 -7.61 16.73
C GLY A 117 10.95 -7.49 16.51
N VAL A 118 10.30 -8.47 15.89
CA VAL A 118 8.83 -8.50 15.78
C VAL A 118 8.28 -9.72 16.54
N PRO A 119 7.61 -9.51 17.69
CA PRO A 119 7.12 -10.62 18.51
C PRO A 119 6.12 -11.52 17.78
N GLY A 120 6.41 -12.83 17.74
CA GLY A 120 5.55 -13.84 17.14
C GLY A 120 5.69 -14.00 15.62
N LEU A 121 6.55 -13.22 14.96
CA LEU A 121 6.91 -13.43 13.57
C LEU A 121 8.35 -13.95 13.47
N VAL A 122 8.60 -14.80 12.47
CA VAL A 122 9.94 -15.20 12.06
C VAL A 122 10.38 -14.27 10.94
N GLY A 123 11.48 -13.55 11.14
CA GLY A 123 12.10 -12.74 10.10
C GLY A 123 13.24 -13.48 9.41
N LYS A 124 13.23 -13.53 8.09
CA LYS A 124 14.25 -14.19 7.27
C LYS A 124 14.81 -13.24 6.22
N PRO A 125 16.12 -12.92 6.25
CA PRO A 125 16.75 -12.21 5.15
C PRO A 125 16.74 -13.07 3.90
N MET A 126 16.67 -12.41 2.74
CA MET A 126 16.80 -13.08 1.46
C MET A 126 18.26 -13.04 0.99
N GLN A 127 18.64 -14.03 0.18
CA GLN A 127 19.95 -14.07 -0.45
C GLN A 127 20.14 -12.85 -1.34
N ASP A 128 21.34 -12.26 -1.31
CA ASP A 128 21.72 -11.14 -2.18
C ASP A 128 22.01 -11.61 -3.62
N SER A 129 21.01 -12.24 -4.22
CA SER A 129 21.03 -12.79 -5.57
C SER A 129 19.60 -12.82 -6.13
N ASN A 130 19.46 -13.08 -7.43
CA ASN A 130 18.14 -13.24 -8.08
C ASN A 130 17.17 -12.06 -7.89
N GLY A 131 17.70 -10.86 -7.61
CA GLY A 131 16.89 -9.64 -7.42
C GLY A 131 16.32 -9.46 -6.00
N PHE A 132 16.80 -10.21 -5.01
CA PHE A 132 16.35 -10.10 -3.61
C PHE A 132 17.30 -9.31 -2.68
N SER A 133 18.19 -8.51 -3.28
CA SER A 133 19.14 -7.66 -2.54
C SER A 133 18.42 -6.73 -1.57
N GLY A 134 18.81 -6.74 -0.30
CA GLY A 134 18.21 -5.89 0.74
C GLY A 134 16.75 -6.25 1.08
N GLU A 135 16.30 -7.47 0.75
CA GLU A 135 14.95 -7.93 1.07
C GLU A 135 14.92 -8.89 2.27
N SER A 136 13.83 -8.82 3.02
CA SER A 136 13.52 -9.74 4.12
C SER A 136 12.05 -10.16 4.09
N VAL A 137 11.72 -11.33 4.63
CA VAL A 137 10.34 -11.79 4.77
C VAL A 137 10.05 -12.03 6.24
N TRP A 138 8.92 -11.49 6.69
CA TRP A 138 8.37 -11.70 8.02
C TRP A 138 7.11 -12.55 7.92
N TYR A 139 7.05 -13.67 8.63
CA TYR A 139 5.91 -14.57 8.56
C TYR A 139 5.54 -15.22 9.90
N ASP A 140 4.26 -15.53 10.06
CA ASP A 140 3.74 -16.35 11.16
C ASP A 140 3.98 -17.83 10.83
N ALA A 141 4.87 -18.48 11.58
CA ALA A 141 5.21 -19.89 11.34
C ALA A 141 4.20 -20.90 11.92
N ILE A 142 3.17 -20.43 12.64
CA ILE A 142 2.24 -21.29 13.38
C ILE A 142 0.87 -21.37 12.69
N SER A 143 0.45 -20.31 12.01
CA SER A 143 -0.86 -20.25 11.37
C SER A 143 -0.92 -21.01 10.03
N PRO A 144 -2.01 -21.76 9.75
CA PRO A 144 -2.24 -22.40 8.45
C PRO A 144 -2.58 -21.40 7.33
N ASN A 145 -3.00 -20.18 7.68
CA ASN A 145 -3.11 -19.05 6.76
C ASN A 145 -2.21 -17.93 7.30
N PRO A 146 -0.91 -17.99 7.02
CA PRO A 146 0.06 -17.16 7.72
C PRO A 146 -0.05 -15.70 7.32
N PHE A 147 0.17 -14.82 8.30
CA PHE A 147 0.61 -13.46 8.00
C PHE A 147 1.97 -13.56 7.31
N VAL A 148 2.13 -12.95 6.14
CA VAL A 148 3.42 -12.89 5.42
C VAL A 148 3.58 -11.50 4.81
N ALA A 149 4.69 -10.84 5.13
CA ALA A 149 5.06 -9.56 4.55
C ALA A 149 6.50 -9.63 4.05
N LYS A 150 6.72 -9.21 2.79
CA LYS A 150 8.06 -9.04 2.23
C LYS A 150 8.44 -7.58 2.36
N CYS A 151 9.62 -7.30 2.90
CA CYS A 151 10.07 -5.96 3.18
C CYS A 151 11.40 -5.67 2.51
N LEU A 152 11.55 -4.45 2.00
CA LEU A 152 12.72 -3.95 1.30
C LEU A 152 13.36 -2.83 2.14
N GLU A 153 14.67 -2.95 2.35
CA GLU A 153 15.46 -1.91 3.00
C GLU A 153 15.29 -0.55 2.30
N ALA A 154 15.35 0.52 3.10
CA ALA A 154 15.25 1.85 2.55
C ALA A 154 16.48 2.16 1.69
N VAL A 155 16.24 2.72 0.50
CA VAL A 155 17.32 3.19 -0.39
C VAL A 155 18.03 4.41 0.21
N ALA A 156 17.30 5.23 0.97
CA ALA A 156 17.85 6.40 1.66
C ALA A 156 18.28 6.02 3.08
N ALA A 157 19.40 6.59 3.56
CA ALA A 157 19.97 6.29 4.87
C ALA A 157 19.05 6.63 6.06
N GLU A 158 18.10 7.55 5.89
CA GLU A 158 17.08 7.92 6.89
C GLU A 158 15.69 7.36 6.57
N GLY A 159 15.58 6.55 5.51
CA GLY A 159 14.31 5.97 5.13
C GLY A 159 13.95 4.77 6.01
N THR A 160 12.65 4.50 6.11
CA THR A 160 12.13 3.32 6.77
C THR A 160 11.92 2.18 5.78
N GLN A 161 12.18 0.96 6.24
CA GLN A 161 11.94 -0.25 5.48
C GLN A 161 10.46 -0.35 5.08
N GLN A 162 10.19 -0.64 3.81
CA GLN A 162 8.84 -0.73 3.27
C GLN A 162 8.46 -2.19 3.05
N CYS A 163 7.27 -2.56 3.52
CA CYS A 163 6.73 -3.91 3.46
C CYS A 163 5.56 -4.00 2.50
N VAL A 164 5.45 -5.14 1.83
CA VAL A 164 4.35 -5.48 0.94
C VAL A 164 3.75 -6.83 1.36
N ARG A 165 2.42 -6.86 1.46
CA ARG A 165 1.64 -8.08 1.72
C ARG A 165 0.49 -8.18 0.74
N THR A 166 0.30 -9.35 0.15
CA THR A 166 -0.80 -9.61 -0.78
C THR A 166 -1.72 -10.68 -0.23
N VAL A 167 -3.03 -10.42 -0.24
CA VAL A 167 -4.07 -11.37 0.19
C VAL A 167 -5.18 -11.48 -0.84
N TYR A 168 -5.95 -12.57 -0.76
CA TYR A 168 -7.24 -12.67 -1.44
C TYR A 168 -8.35 -12.29 -0.49
N LEU A 169 -9.25 -11.43 -0.94
CA LEU A 169 -10.42 -10.99 -0.19
C LEU A 169 -11.60 -11.94 -0.44
N PRO A 170 -12.52 -12.10 0.54
CA PRO A 170 -13.73 -12.93 0.37
C PRO A 170 -14.60 -12.48 -0.82
N SER A 171 -14.61 -11.18 -1.10
CA SER A 171 -15.21 -10.55 -2.28
C SER A 171 -14.71 -11.07 -3.65
N GLY A 172 -13.67 -11.90 -3.69
CA GLY A 172 -13.11 -12.47 -4.93
C GLY A 172 -12.06 -11.59 -5.61
N MET A 173 -11.63 -10.51 -4.95
CA MET A 173 -10.53 -9.65 -5.39
C MET A 173 -9.22 -10.00 -4.68
N ALA A 174 -8.11 -9.42 -5.13
CA ALA A 174 -6.87 -9.38 -4.38
C ALA A 174 -6.62 -7.97 -3.83
N ALA A 175 -6.02 -7.90 -2.65
CA ALA A 175 -5.51 -6.68 -2.07
C ALA A 175 -4.01 -6.78 -1.90
N ILE A 176 -3.29 -5.76 -2.36
CA ILE A 176 -1.87 -5.56 -2.08
C ILE A 176 -1.78 -4.42 -1.07
N TYR A 177 -1.17 -4.69 0.07
CA TYR A 177 -0.90 -3.73 1.11
C TYR A 177 0.56 -3.32 1.04
N ALA A 178 0.83 -2.02 1.01
CA ALA A 178 2.16 -1.45 1.17
C ALA A 178 2.19 -0.56 2.42
N PHE A 179 3.16 -0.79 3.29
CA PHE A 179 3.21 -0.14 4.60
C PHE A 179 4.63 -0.10 5.17
N ASP A 180 4.84 0.80 6.13
CA ASP A 180 6.08 0.92 6.89
C ASP A 180 6.34 -0.29 7.79
N ALA A 181 7.58 -0.77 7.89
CA ALA A 181 7.93 -1.92 8.71
C ALA A 181 7.57 -1.78 10.21
N THR A 182 7.39 -0.56 10.73
CA THR A 182 6.88 -0.33 12.09
C THR A 182 5.48 -0.93 12.31
N VAL A 183 4.66 -1.04 11.26
CA VAL A 183 3.34 -1.68 11.31
C VAL A 183 3.44 -3.17 11.68
N LEU A 184 4.58 -3.83 11.43
CA LEU A 184 4.78 -5.23 11.80
C LEU A 184 4.60 -5.47 13.30
N GLN A 185 4.81 -4.47 14.16
CA GLN A 185 4.57 -4.61 15.61
C GLN A 185 3.08 -4.86 15.94
N SER A 186 2.17 -4.48 15.03
CA SER A 186 0.72 -4.64 15.17
C SER A 186 0.16 -5.70 14.22
N TRP A 187 1.00 -6.63 13.71
CA TRP A 187 0.61 -7.62 12.71
C TRP A 187 -0.62 -8.46 13.08
N ARG A 188 -0.81 -8.75 14.37
CA ARG A 188 -1.94 -9.56 14.87
C ARG A 188 -3.30 -8.88 14.66
N GLN A 189 -3.33 -7.55 14.63
CA GLN A 189 -4.55 -6.77 14.46
C GLN A 189 -4.73 -6.31 13.00
N PHE A 190 -3.71 -6.49 12.17
CA PHE A 190 -3.65 -5.95 10.81
C PHE A 190 -4.87 -6.32 9.98
N ASP A 191 -5.22 -7.62 9.93
CA ASP A 191 -6.31 -8.09 9.09
C ASP A 191 -7.67 -7.59 9.56
N ALA A 192 -7.91 -7.58 10.88
CA ALA A 192 -9.16 -7.10 11.46
C ALA A 192 -9.39 -5.60 11.23
N GLU A 193 -8.33 -4.80 11.37
CA GLU A 193 -8.41 -3.35 11.12
C GLU A 193 -8.64 -3.07 9.64
N ILE A 194 -7.90 -3.72 8.73
CA ILE A 194 -8.09 -3.54 7.29
C ILE A 194 -9.48 -4.01 6.84
N GLU A 195 -9.97 -5.13 7.37
CA GLU A 195 -11.32 -5.63 7.10
C GLU A 195 -12.38 -4.57 7.44
N ARG A 196 -12.25 -3.88 8.57
CA ARG A 196 -13.17 -2.80 8.97
C ARG A 196 -13.23 -1.67 7.94
N TRP A 197 -12.09 -1.28 7.37
CA TRP A 197 -12.04 -0.29 6.28
C TRP A 197 -12.67 -0.82 5.00
N LEU A 198 -12.26 -2.01 4.55
CA LEU A 198 -12.70 -2.58 3.27
C LEU A 198 -14.18 -2.96 3.25
N THR A 199 -14.74 -3.35 4.40
CA THR A 199 -16.18 -3.61 4.54
C THR A 199 -17.01 -2.35 4.27
N THR A 200 -16.53 -1.19 4.69
CA THR A 200 -17.24 0.10 4.52
C THR A 200 -17.49 0.43 3.05
N ILE A 201 -16.61 -0.03 2.15
CA ILE A 201 -16.70 0.23 0.71
C ILE A 201 -17.21 -0.98 -0.09
N GLY A 202 -17.58 -2.08 0.57
CA GLY A 202 -18.06 -3.32 -0.07
C GLY A 202 -16.96 -4.20 -0.69
N ALA A 203 -15.70 -3.95 -0.34
CA ALA A 203 -14.54 -4.64 -0.89
C ALA A 203 -14.19 -5.94 -0.15
N TYR A 204 -14.74 -6.17 1.03
CA TYR A 204 -14.56 -7.40 1.80
C TYR A 204 -15.69 -8.40 1.55
#